data_AF-A0A2P4PUQ4-F1
#
_entry.id   AF-A0A2P4PUQ4-F1
#
_cell.length_a   1.000
_cell.length_b   1.000
_cell.length_c   1.000
_cell.angle_alpha   90.00
_cell.angle_beta   90.00
_cell.angle_gamma   90.00
#
_symmetry.space_group_name_H-M   'P 1'
#
loop_
_entity.id
_entity.type
_entity.pdbx_description
1 polymer ?
#
loop_
_entity_poly.entity_id
_entity_poly.type
_entity_poly.pdbx_seq_one_letter_code
_entity_poly.pdbx_strand_id
1 'polypeptide(L)'
;MNLLIGLLNIAIEEDNNRVSYLIQKAEILAEIELFYLLPHQRRWQTWFPEVIHYYADADKTQIEIKRLIKEGEWDNKEFIKTQEKLLEQLQIKRNPNGNVVISEKLSALEKLEKSHCEILEKLDKLGTLEKSHLVFTDHELNKIEKLLEEMHAK
;
A
#
# COMPACT_ATOMS: atom_id res chain seq x y z
N MET A 1 19.36 -42.62 15.67
CA MET A 1 18.34 -41.79 16.35
C MET A 1 18.93 -40.57 17.05
N ASN A 2 20.12 -40.65 17.66
CA ASN A 2 20.73 -39.52 18.38
C ASN A 2 21.25 -38.37 17.48
N LEU A 3 21.68 -38.67 16.25
CA LEU A 3 22.12 -37.64 15.29
C LEU A 3 20.95 -36.72 14.88
N LEU A 4 19.78 -37.31 14.67
CA LEU A 4 18.54 -36.60 14.31
C LEU A 4 18.07 -35.69 15.44
N ILE A 5 18.15 -36.17 16.70
CA ILE A 5 17.84 -35.37 17.89
C ILE A 5 18.84 -34.23 18.07
N GLY A 6 20.13 -34.46 17.81
CA GLY A 6 21.17 -33.43 17.87
C GLY A 6 20.99 -32.34 16.81
N LEU A 7 20.70 -32.71 15.56
CA LEU A 7 20.41 -31.76 14.47
C LEU A 7 19.13 -30.97 14.72
N LEU A 8 18.09 -31.64 15.25
CA LEU A 8 16.83 -30.99 15.61
C LEU A 8 17.05 -29.96 16.73
N ASN A 9 17.86 -30.28 17.74
CA ASN A 9 18.14 -29.35 18.83
C ASN A 9 18.88 -28.10 18.36
N ILE A 10 19.85 -28.24 17.45
CA ILE A 10 20.57 -27.11 16.84
C ILE A 10 19.62 -26.24 16.02
N ALA A 11 18.75 -26.85 15.20
CA ALA A 11 17.77 -26.11 14.41
C ALA A 11 16.73 -25.38 15.29
N ILE A 12 16.27 -26.01 16.37
CA ILE A 12 15.36 -25.37 17.35
C ILE A 12 16.06 -24.22 18.06
N GLU A 13 17.34 -24.37 18.42
CA GLU A 13 18.10 -23.33 19.12
C GLU A 13 18.40 -22.12 18.21
N GLU A 14 18.62 -22.36 16.92
CA GLU A 14 18.79 -21.33 15.89
C GLU A 14 17.48 -20.57 15.60
N ASP A 15 16.33 -21.26 15.65
CA ASP A 15 14.98 -20.68 15.46
C ASP A 15 14.25 -20.32 16.77
N ASN A 16 14.90 -20.41 17.94
CA ASN A 16 14.32 -20.04 19.25
C ASN A 16 14.23 -18.51 19.41
N ASN A 17 13.61 -17.86 18.44
CA ASN A 17 13.24 -16.47 18.51
C ASN A 17 11.89 -16.36 19.21
N ARG A 18 11.92 -15.80 20.42
CA ARG A 18 10.73 -15.49 21.22
C ARG A 18 9.68 -14.70 20.43
N VAL A 19 10.11 -13.86 19.49
CA VAL A 19 9.20 -13.10 18.61
C VAL A 19 8.48 -14.03 17.63
N SER A 20 9.20 -14.90 16.93
CA SER A 20 8.62 -15.90 16.02
C SER A 20 7.64 -16.83 16.74
N TYR A 21 7.96 -17.25 17.96
CA TYR A 21 7.05 -18.06 18.80
C TYR A 21 5.74 -17.31 19.11
N LEU A 22 5.81 -16.02 19.46
CA LEU A 22 4.63 -15.23 19.77
C LEU A 22 3.77 -14.98 18.52
N ILE A 23 4.39 -14.77 17.36
CA ILE A 23 3.69 -14.62 16.07
C ILE A 23 2.94 -15.92 15.74
N GLN A 24 3.62 -17.06 15.73
CA GLN A 24 2.98 -18.36 15.46
C GLN A 24 1.86 -18.66 16.46
N LYS A 25 2.06 -18.33 17.74
CA LYS A 25 1.03 -18.50 18.77
C LYS A 25 -0.20 -17.63 18.49
N ALA A 26 -0.02 -16.41 17.99
CA ALA A 26 -1.13 -15.52 17.61
C ALA A 26 -1.85 -16.01 16.35
N GLU A 27 -1.12 -16.49 15.35
CA GLU A 27 -1.67 -17.08 14.12
C GLU A 27 -2.54 -18.30 14.44
N ILE A 28 -2.02 -19.24 15.24
CA ILE A 28 -2.77 -20.43 15.68
C ILE A 28 -4.03 -20.04 16.46
N LEU A 29 -3.95 -19.01 17.32
CA LEU A 29 -5.11 -18.55 18.06
C LEU A 29 -6.18 -17.96 17.13
N ALA A 30 -5.78 -17.17 16.14
CA ALA A 30 -6.69 -16.60 15.13
C ALA A 30 -7.35 -17.69 14.27
N GLU A 31 -6.61 -18.73 13.89
CA GLU A 31 -7.17 -19.88 13.18
C GLU A 31 -8.18 -20.65 14.04
N ILE A 32 -7.86 -20.90 15.32
CA ILE A 32 -8.80 -21.52 16.27
C ILE A 32 -10.07 -20.68 16.39
N GLU A 33 -9.94 -19.36 16.52
CA GLU A 33 -11.08 -18.46 16.62
C GLU A 33 -11.96 -18.45 15.37
N LEU A 34 -11.35 -18.46 14.18
CA LEU A 34 -12.04 -18.37 12.91
C LEU A 34 -12.74 -19.68 12.54
N PHE A 35 -12.07 -20.82 12.75
CA PHE A 35 -12.54 -22.12 12.25
C PHE A 35 -13.23 -22.99 13.30
N TYR A 36 -12.90 -22.86 14.58
CA TYR A 36 -13.30 -23.83 15.62
C TYR A 36 -14.26 -23.26 16.67
N LEU A 37 -14.56 -21.95 16.66
CA LEU A 37 -15.47 -21.32 17.63
C LEU A 37 -16.80 -20.86 17.02
N LEU A 38 -17.91 -21.26 17.66
CA LEU A 38 -19.23 -20.74 17.33
C LEU A 38 -19.38 -19.26 17.77
N PRO A 39 -20.24 -18.46 17.11
CA PRO A 39 -20.39 -17.03 17.40
C PRO A 39 -20.70 -16.69 18.87
N HIS A 40 -21.33 -17.60 19.62
CA HIS A 40 -21.62 -17.39 21.03
C HIS A 40 -20.42 -17.70 21.95
N GLN A 41 -19.52 -18.61 21.56
CA GLN A 41 -18.30 -18.93 22.30
C GLN A 41 -17.28 -17.80 22.21
N ARG A 42 -17.19 -17.12 21.05
CA ARG A 42 -16.36 -15.92 20.87
C ARG A 42 -16.77 -14.75 21.77
N ARG A 43 -18.00 -14.76 22.29
CA ARG A 43 -18.52 -13.73 23.22
C ARG A 43 -18.34 -14.11 24.69
N TRP A 44 -17.75 -15.26 25.00
CA TRP A 44 -17.44 -15.64 26.38
C TRP A 44 -16.20 -14.90 26.86
N GLN A 45 -16.44 -13.86 27.68
CA GLN A 45 -15.40 -13.05 28.31
C GLN A 45 -14.37 -13.86 29.10
N THR A 46 -14.76 -15.02 29.63
CA THR A 46 -13.87 -15.94 30.36
C THR A 46 -12.80 -16.55 29.45
N TRP A 47 -13.10 -16.74 28.15
CA TRP A 47 -12.19 -17.35 27.18
C TRP A 47 -11.48 -16.30 26.33
N PHE A 48 -12.16 -15.20 25.99
CA PHE A 48 -11.62 -14.08 25.24
C PHE A 48 -11.92 -12.78 25.97
N PRO A 49 -10.97 -12.25 26.77
CA PRO A 49 -11.18 -10.99 27.45
C PRO A 49 -11.29 -9.86 26.42
N GLU A 50 -12.16 -8.90 26.69
CA GLU A 50 -12.34 -7.73 25.83
C GLU A 50 -11.08 -6.85 25.78
N VAL A 51 -10.26 -6.87 26.83
CA VAL A 51 -9.01 -6.11 26.95
C VAL A 51 -7.91 -7.01 27.52
N ILE A 52 -6.74 -7.00 26.87
CA ILE A 52 -5.54 -7.70 27.35
C ILE A 52 -4.56 -6.65 27.89
N HIS A 53 -4.20 -6.76 29.17
CA HIS A 53 -3.17 -5.91 29.77
C HIS A 53 -1.80 -6.55 29.58
N TYR A 54 -0.90 -5.86 28.88
CA TYR A 54 0.48 -6.28 28.72
C TYR A 54 1.42 -5.28 29.39
N TYR A 55 2.44 -5.78 30.09
CA TYR A 55 3.49 -4.95 30.65
C TYR A 55 4.56 -4.69 29.59
N ALA A 56 4.67 -3.44 29.16
CA ALA A 56 5.72 -2.99 28.26
C ALA A 56 6.62 -1.99 28.98
N ASP A 57 7.93 -2.19 28.86
CA ASP A 57 8.94 -1.25 29.34
C ASP A 57 8.92 -0.02 28.44
N ALA A 58 8.73 1.17 29.04
CA ALA A 58 8.58 2.42 28.32
C ALA A 58 9.84 2.74 27.48
N ASP A 59 11.03 2.49 28.01
CA ASP A 59 12.29 2.83 27.34
C ASP A 59 12.51 1.93 26.12
N LYS A 60 12.28 0.62 26.29
CA LYS A 60 12.37 -0.35 25.19
C LYS A 60 11.35 -0.06 24.10
N THR A 61 10.12 0.29 24.50
CA THR A 61 9.05 0.64 23.58
C THR A 61 9.41 1.88 22.78
N GLN A 62 9.97 2.92 23.41
CA GLN A 62 10.41 4.12 22.69
C GLN A 62 11.50 3.82 21.66
N ILE A 63 12.46 2.96 21.98
CA ILE A 63 13.55 2.57 21.07
C ILE A 63 12.97 1.87 19.84
N GLU A 64 12.07 0.91 20.07
CA GLU A 64 11.47 0.12 18.99
C GLU A 64 10.61 0.99 18.05
N ILE A 65 9.77 1.87 18.62
CA ILE A 65 8.95 2.80 17.83
C ILE A 65 9.82 3.69 16.95
N LYS A 66 10.94 4.21 17.48
CA LYS A 66 11.88 5.01 16.69
C LYS A 66 12.52 4.19 15.56
N ARG A 67 12.81 2.90 15.78
CA ARG A 67 13.30 1.98 14.76
C ARG A 67 12.27 1.79 13.65
N LEU A 68 11.03 1.47 14.00
CA LEU A 68 9.92 1.26 13.07
C LEU A 68 9.62 2.51 12.23
N ILE A 69 9.68 3.70 12.83
CA ILE A 69 9.50 4.97 12.10
C ILE A 69 10.64 5.18 11.08
N LYS A 70 11.87 4.82 11.42
CA LYS A 70 13.03 4.92 10.52
C LYS A 70 12.96 3.91 9.37
N GLU A 71 12.48 2.70 9.65
CA GLU A 71 12.30 1.61 8.68
C GLU A 71 11.05 1.79 7.81
N GLY A 72 10.11 2.66 8.21
CA GLY A 72 8.86 2.92 7.49
C GLY A 72 7.74 1.92 7.80
N GLU A 73 7.95 1.02 8.76
CA GLU A 73 7.00 -0.03 9.16
C GLU A 73 5.94 0.44 10.17
N TRP A 74 6.06 1.68 10.65
CA TRP A 74 5.17 2.24 11.69
C TRP A 74 3.76 2.62 11.18
N ASP A 75 3.53 2.67 9.87
CA ASP A 75 2.28 3.20 9.30
C ASP A 75 1.18 2.12 9.22
N ASN A 76 0.33 2.03 10.25
CA ASN A 76 -0.86 1.19 10.25
C ASN A 76 -2.12 2.06 10.14
N LYS A 77 -2.76 2.01 8.96
CA LYS A 77 -3.95 2.80 8.62
C LYS A 77 -5.16 2.50 9.50
N GLU A 78 -5.22 1.33 10.13
CA GLU A 78 -6.37 0.87 10.90
C GLU A 78 -6.41 1.44 12.33
N PHE A 79 -5.26 1.85 12.87
CA PHE A 79 -5.09 2.21 14.29
C PHE A 79 -4.45 3.59 14.51
N ILE A 80 -4.68 4.55 13.62
CA ILE A 80 -4.05 5.88 13.66
C ILE A 80 -4.29 6.59 15.01
N LYS A 81 -5.54 6.61 15.51
CA LYS A 81 -5.88 7.30 16.77
C LYS A 81 -5.16 6.72 17.99
N THR A 82 -5.03 5.39 18.06
CA THR A 82 -4.33 4.72 19.17
C THR A 82 -2.83 4.91 19.07
N GLN A 83 -2.26 4.91 17.87
CA GLN A 83 -0.84 5.24 17.65
C GLN A 83 -0.50 6.66 18.10
N GLU A 84 -1.33 7.66 17.77
CA GLU A 84 -1.10 9.04 18.18
C GLU A 84 -1.15 9.21 19.70
N LYS A 85 -2.14 8.61 20.34
CA LYS A 85 -2.25 8.60 21.81
C LYS A 85 -1.05 7.92 22.47
N LEU A 86 -0.54 6.83 21.88
CA LEU A 86 0.65 6.13 22.38
C LEU A 86 1.91 7.01 22.27
N LEU A 87 2.10 7.69 21.14
CA LEU A 87 3.21 8.61 20.93
C LEU A 87 3.19 9.77 21.93
N GLU A 88 2.00 10.31 22.21
CA GLU A 88 1.78 11.35 23.22
C GLU A 88 2.15 10.84 24.62
N GLN A 89 1.65 9.67 25.02
CA GLN A 89 1.93 9.06 26.32
C GLN A 89 3.42 8.75 26.52
N LEU A 90 4.10 8.31 25.45
CA LEU A 90 5.54 8.01 25.48
C LEU A 90 6.41 9.25 25.29
N GLN A 91 5.83 10.46 25.16
CA GLN A 91 6.53 11.73 24.94
C GLN A 91 7.49 11.69 23.74
N ILE A 92 7.19 10.86 22.74
CA ILE A 92 8.00 10.75 21.54
C ILE A 92 7.65 11.94 20.64
N LYS A 93 8.53 12.94 20.58
CA LYS A 93 8.41 14.02 19.59
C LYS A 93 8.38 13.41 18.19
N ARG A 94 7.22 13.44 17.52
CA ARG A 94 7.13 13.33 16.06
C ARG A 94 7.98 14.48 15.52
N ASN A 95 9.15 14.18 14.94
CA ASN A 95 9.88 15.20 14.21
C ASN A 95 9.06 15.50 12.94
N PRO A 96 8.44 16.68 12.82
CA PRO A 96 7.60 17.00 11.68
C PRO A 96 8.43 17.09 10.38
N ASN A 97 9.76 17.20 10.47
CA ASN A 97 10.63 17.43 9.33
C ASN A 97 10.59 16.33 8.26
N GLY A 98 10.25 15.09 8.61
CA GLY A 98 10.01 14.04 7.60
C GLY A 98 8.69 14.23 6.85
N ASN A 99 7.66 14.71 7.55
CA ASN A 99 6.32 14.92 7.01
C ASN A 99 6.23 16.20 6.15
N VAL A 100 7.03 17.24 6.46
CA VAL A 100 7.10 18.45 5.62
C VAL A 100 7.58 18.09 4.21
N VAL A 101 8.68 17.32 4.10
CA VAL A 101 9.23 16.91 2.81
C VAL A 101 8.25 16.02 2.04
N ILE A 102 7.52 15.13 2.73
CA ILE A 102 6.48 14.30 2.10
C ILE A 102 5.30 15.17 1.65
N SER A 103 4.85 16.13 2.46
CA SER A 103 3.76 17.05 2.11
C SER A 103 4.09 17.95 0.91
N GLU A 104 5.33 18.44 0.83
CA GLU A 104 5.82 19.24 -0.29
C GLU A 104 5.90 18.39 -1.56
N LYS A 105 6.44 17.17 -1.47
CA LYS A 105 6.49 16.22 -2.60
C LYS A 105 5.09 15.83 -3.09
N LEU A 106 4.14 15.62 -2.18
CA LEU A 106 2.74 15.34 -2.54
C LEU A 106 2.09 16.53 -3.28
N SER A 107 2.32 17.76 -2.81
CA SER A 107 1.81 18.97 -3.49
C SER A 107 2.44 19.16 -4.88
N ALA A 108 3.69 18.74 -5.07
CA ALA A 108 4.37 18.79 -6.35
C ALA A 108 3.84 17.71 -7.31
N LEU A 109 3.57 16.49 -6.80
CA LEU A 109 2.95 15.41 -7.58
C LEU A 109 1.55 15.79 -8.06
N GLU A 110 0.73 16.41 -7.20
CA GLU A 110 -0.62 16.83 -7.56
C GLU A 110 -0.62 17.90 -8.66
N LYS A 111 0.35 18.84 -8.62
CA LYS A 111 0.54 19.83 -9.69
C LYS A 111 0.96 19.18 -11.00
N LEU A 112 1.84 18.19 -10.93
CA LEU A 112 2.30 17.44 -12.10
C LEU A 112 1.15 16.64 -12.74
N GLU A 113 0.32 15.97 -11.92
CA GLU A 113 -0.85 15.22 -12.38
C GLU A 113 -1.85 16.12 -13.11
N LYS A 114 -2.18 17.30 -12.53
CA LYS A 114 -3.04 18.29 -13.19
C LYS A 114 -2.46 18.75 -14.53
N SER A 115 -1.14 18.98 -14.60
CA SER A 115 -0.49 19.36 -15.85
C SER A 115 -0.53 18.26 -16.91
N HIS A 116 -0.43 16.99 -16.52
CA HIS A 116 -0.58 15.87 -17.44
C HIS A 116 -2.01 15.74 -17.97
N CYS A 117 -3.04 15.95 -17.13
CA CYS A 117 -4.44 15.99 -17.58
C CYS A 117 -4.66 17.07 -18.64
N GLU A 118 -4.13 18.28 -18.44
CA GLU A 118 -4.22 19.36 -19.43
C GLU A 118 -3.52 19.03 -20.75
N ILE A 119 -2.39 18.31 -20.70
CA ILE A 119 -1.67 17.88 -21.90
C ILE A 119 -2.46 16.80 -22.65
N LEU A 120 -3.07 15.84 -21.95
CA LEU A 120 -3.91 14.80 -22.56
C LEU A 120 -5.11 15.39 -23.29
N GLU A 121 -5.80 16.38 -22.71
CA GLU A 121 -6.91 17.05 -23.39
C GLU A 121 -6.48 17.80 -24.66
N LYS A 122 -5.27 18.39 -24.67
CA LYS A 122 -4.73 19.05 -25.86
C LYS A 122 -4.37 18.05 -26.95
N LEU A 123 -3.85 16.88 -26.58
CA LEU A 123 -3.54 15.79 -27.51
C LEU A 123 -4.80 15.22 -28.16
N ASP A 124 -5.88 15.02 -27.41
CA ASP A 124 -7.15 14.56 -27.96
C ASP A 124 -7.71 15.54 -28.99
N LYS A 125 -7.64 16.85 -28.70
CA LYS A 125 -8.07 17.90 -29.64
C LYS A 125 -7.24 17.87 -30.92
N LEU A 126 -5.91 17.72 -30.83
CA LEU A 126 -5.04 17.57 -31.99
C LEU A 126 -5.39 16.33 -32.83
N GLY A 127 -5.63 15.19 -32.18
CA GLY A 127 -6.02 13.95 -32.86
C GLY A 127 -7.37 14.07 -33.59
N THR A 128 -8.33 14.80 -33.03
CA THR A 128 -9.60 15.08 -33.74
C THR A 128 -9.40 15.99 -34.96
N LEU A 129 -8.51 16.99 -34.87
CA LEU A 129 -8.20 17.89 -35.97
C LEU A 129 -7.51 17.14 -37.11
N GLU A 130 -6.52 16.30 -36.79
CA GLU A 130 -5.78 15.50 -37.77
C GLU A 130 -6.71 14.54 -38.52
N LYS A 131 -7.62 13.85 -37.81
CA LYS A 131 -8.64 12.99 -38.44
C LYS A 131 -9.53 13.79 -39.39
N SER A 132 -9.97 14.98 -39.00
CA SER A 132 -10.79 15.83 -39.86
C SER A 132 -10.04 16.29 -41.12
N HIS A 133 -8.73 16.53 -40.99
CA HIS A 133 -7.88 16.92 -42.11
C HIS A 133 -7.64 15.76 -43.09
N LEU A 134 -7.36 14.55 -42.58
CA LEU A 134 -7.20 13.35 -43.41
C LEU A 134 -8.47 13.03 -44.23
N VAL A 135 -9.65 13.12 -43.60
CA VAL A 135 -10.93 12.91 -44.29
C VAL A 135 -11.15 13.96 -45.39
N PHE A 136 -10.77 15.22 -45.14
CA PHE A 136 -10.85 16.28 -46.13
C PHE A 136 -9.92 16.03 -47.33
N THR A 137 -8.66 15.62 -47.08
CA THR A 137 -7.71 15.33 -48.15
C THR A 137 -8.09 14.11 -48.97
N ASP A 138 -8.62 13.04 -48.34
CA ASP A 138 -9.12 11.86 -49.05
C ASP A 138 -10.30 12.21 -49.97
N HIS A 139 -11.21 13.07 -49.50
CA HIS A 139 -12.33 13.53 -50.30
C HIS A 139 -11.86 14.30 -51.56
N GLU A 140 -10.90 15.21 -51.40
CA GLU A 140 -10.35 15.97 -52.52
C GLU A 140 -9.57 15.08 -53.51
N LEU A 141 -8.81 14.08 -53.02
CA LEU A 141 -8.11 13.12 -53.88
C LEU A 141 -9.09 12.28 -54.72
N ASN A 142 -10.13 11.73 -54.10
CA ASN A 142 -11.17 10.96 -54.81
C ASN A 142 -11.87 11.79 -55.89
N LYS A 143 -12.07 13.09 -55.65
CA LYS A 143 -12.69 14.00 -56.61
C LYS A 143 -11.78 14.25 -57.82
N ILE A 144 -10.47 14.36 -57.61
CA ILE A 144 -9.48 14.50 -58.68
C ILE A 144 -9.37 13.21 -59.50
N GLU A 145 -9.34 12.05 -58.85
CA GLU A 145 -9.25 10.74 -59.52
C GLU A 145 -10.43 10.51 -60.47
N LYS A 146 -11.66 10.82 -60.01
CA LYS A 146 -12.86 10.75 -60.84
C LYS A 146 -12.82 11.65 -62.07
N LEU A 147 -12.30 12.87 -61.94
CA LEU A 147 -12.13 13.80 -63.07
C LEU A 147 -11.10 13.27 -64.07
N LEU A 148 -10.05 12.59 -63.60
CA LEU A 148 -9.03 11.98 -64.46
C LEU A 148 -9.61 10.80 -65.26
N GLU A 149 -10.40 9.94 -64.63
CA GLU A 149 -11.11 8.84 -65.31
C GLU A 149 -12.05 9.36 -66.41
N GLU A 150 -12.82 10.43 -66.12
CA GLU A 150 -13.71 11.07 -67.10
C GLU A 150 -12.95 11.70 -68.28
N MET A 151 -11.72 12.18 -68.07
CA MET A 151 -10.84 12.67 -69.13
C MET A 151 -10.27 11.54 -69.99
N HIS A 152 -9.92 10.39 -69.40
CA HIS A 152 -9.36 9.25 -70.12
C HIS A 152 -10.40 8.42 -70.89
N ALA A 153 -11.69 8.54 -70.54
CA ALA A 153 -12.80 7.85 -71.21
C ALA A 153 -13.34 8.59 -72.47
N LYS A 154 -12.78 9.76 -72.81
CA LYS A 154 -13.08 10.53 -74.03
C LYS A 154 -11.97 10.40 -75.07
#